data_AF-H3ARI7-F1
#
_entry.id   AF-H3ARI7-F1
#
_cell.length_a   1.000
_cell.length_b   1.000
_cell.length_c   1.000
_cell.angle_alpha   90.00
_cell.angle_beta   90.00
_cell.angle_gamma   90.00
#
_symmetry.space_group_name_H-M   'P 1'
#
loop_
_entity.id
_entity.type
_entity.pdbx_description
1 polymer ?
#
loop_
_entity_poly.entity_id
_entity_poly.type
_entity_poly.pdbx_seq_one_letter_code
_entity_poly.pdbx_strand_id
1 'polypeptide(L)'
;WDAITEMDEYNRPIHTYQVCNVMEPNQNNWLRTNWISRDAAQKIYVEMKFTLRDCNSIPWVLGTCKETFNLYYMESNESHGVKFKPSQYTKIDTIAADESFTQMDLGDRILKLNTEVREVGPISKKGFYLAFQDIGACIALVSVRVYYKKCPFTFRNLAVFPDTIPRVDSSSLVEVRGSCVKNAVERDTPKLYCGADGDWLVPLGRCVCSVGYEEADGSCYGKKSMFVMT
;
A
#
# COMPACT_ATOMS: atom_id res chain seq x y z
N TRP A 1 -13.63 -0.01 20.39
CA TRP A 1 -13.47 0.62 19.07
C TRP A 1 -14.82 1.11 18.63
N ASP A 2 -14.97 2.42 18.58
CA ASP A 2 -16.20 3.09 18.20
C ASP A 2 -15.97 3.84 16.90
N ALA A 3 -16.91 3.71 15.97
CA ALA A 3 -16.87 4.46 14.71
C ALA A 3 -17.38 5.88 14.96
N ILE A 4 -16.57 6.87 14.64
CA ILE A 4 -16.88 8.29 14.82
C ILE A 4 -16.75 9.02 13.50
N THR A 5 -17.54 10.07 13.34
CA THR A 5 -17.39 10.99 12.21
C THR A 5 -16.75 12.27 12.73
N GLU A 6 -15.58 12.60 12.19
CA GLU A 6 -14.82 13.80 12.50
C GLU A 6 -14.71 14.67 11.23
N MET A 7 -14.19 15.90 11.36
CA MET A 7 -13.90 16.76 10.22
C MET A 7 -12.39 16.77 9.98
N ASP A 8 -11.95 16.61 8.74
CA ASP A 8 -10.55 16.81 8.37
C ASP A 8 -10.17 18.30 8.32
N GLU A 9 -8.90 18.59 8.02
CA GLU A 9 -8.37 19.96 7.87
C GLU A 9 -9.07 20.80 6.79
N TYR A 10 -9.82 20.15 5.88
CA TYR A 10 -10.60 20.77 4.81
C TYR A 10 -12.11 20.79 5.11
N ASN A 11 -12.51 20.56 6.36
CA ASN A 11 -13.92 20.47 6.80
C ASN A 11 -14.74 19.40 6.06
N ARG A 12 -14.10 18.31 5.62
CA ARG A 12 -14.79 17.16 5.04
C ARG A 12 -15.03 16.12 6.13
N PRO A 13 -16.21 15.51 6.18
CA PRO A 13 -16.47 14.44 7.13
C PRO A 13 -15.60 13.24 6.81
N ILE A 14 -14.87 12.76 7.82
CA ILE A 14 -14.07 11.54 7.79
C ILE A 14 -14.59 10.56 8.82
N HIS A 15 -14.57 9.27 8.50
CA HIS A 15 -14.97 8.20 9.41
C HIS A 15 -13.72 7.62 10.07
N THR A 16 -13.59 7.85 11.37
CA THR A 16 -12.48 7.37 12.20
C THR A 16 -12.96 6.22 13.08
N TYR A 17 -12.02 5.42 13.59
CA TYR A 17 -12.29 4.45 14.64
C TYR A 17 -11.46 4.82 15.86
N GLN A 18 -12.07 4.91 17.03
CA GLN A 18 -11.35 5.26 18.26
C GLN A 18 -11.56 4.27 19.40
N VAL A 19 -10.63 4.19 20.33
CA VAL A 19 -10.76 3.48 21.60
C VAL A 19 -9.91 4.17 22.66
N CYS A 20 -10.42 4.29 23.88
CA CYS A 20 -9.72 4.95 24.98
C CYS A 20 -10.10 4.33 26.34
N ASN A 21 -10.02 3.01 26.44
CA ASN A 21 -10.37 2.25 27.65
C ASN A 21 -9.17 2.13 28.60
N VAL A 22 -8.48 3.24 28.85
CA VAL A 22 -7.19 3.30 29.57
C VAL A 22 -7.29 3.04 31.08
N MET A 23 -8.48 3.17 31.66
CA MET A 23 -8.74 2.99 33.09
C MET A 23 -8.92 1.51 33.49
N GLU A 24 -9.27 0.67 32.52
CA GLU A 24 -9.61 -0.72 32.76
C GLU A 24 -8.37 -1.62 32.53
N PRO A 25 -8.05 -2.55 33.45
CA PRO A 25 -6.97 -3.52 33.20
C PRO A 25 -7.40 -4.56 32.16
N ASN A 26 -6.42 -5.27 31.59
CA ASN A 26 -6.62 -6.44 30.72
C ASN A 26 -7.50 -6.18 29.47
N GLN A 27 -7.38 -4.99 28.87
CA GLN A 27 -8.07 -4.68 27.62
C GLN A 27 -7.64 -5.62 26.48
N ASN A 28 -8.59 -5.91 25.59
CA ASN A 28 -8.38 -6.76 24.41
C ASN A 28 -9.40 -6.42 23.32
N ASN A 29 -9.32 -5.18 22.81
CA ASN A 29 -10.30 -4.62 21.89
C ASN A 29 -9.87 -4.84 20.44
N TRP A 30 -10.67 -5.58 19.67
CA TRP A 30 -10.36 -5.89 18.27
C TRP A 30 -11.22 -5.09 17.30
N LEU A 31 -10.56 -4.48 16.31
CA LEU A 31 -11.18 -3.93 15.12
C LEU A 31 -10.69 -4.71 13.91
N ARG A 32 -11.60 -5.22 13.09
CA ARG A 32 -11.26 -6.00 11.88
C ARG A 32 -11.77 -5.27 10.64
N THR A 33 -10.97 -5.24 9.59
CA THR A 33 -11.43 -4.79 8.27
C THR A 33 -12.44 -5.76 7.65
N ASN A 34 -13.05 -5.33 6.56
CA ASN A 34 -13.66 -6.27 5.62
C ASN A 34 -12.58 -7.12 4.93
N TRP A 35 -13.01 -8.14 4.18
CA TRP A 35 -12.10 -8.93 3.35
C TRP A 35 -11.52 -8.06 2.23
N ILE A 36 -10.20 -8.12 2.05
CA ILE A 36 -9.47 -7.37 1.04
C ILE A 36 -8.95 -8.36 0.00
N SER A 37 -9.27 -8.11 -1.27
CA SER A 37 -8.72 -8.90 -2.39
C SER A 37 -7.20 -8.74 -2.44
N ARG A 38 -6.49 -9.84 -2.65
CA ARG A 38 -5.04 -9.79 -2.91
C ARG A 38 -4.73 -9.25 -4.29
N ASP A 39 -5.64 -9.41 -5.25
CA ASP A 39 -5.41 -9.19 -6.67
C ASP A 39 -4.10 -9.88 -7.12
N ALA A 40 -3.18 -9.14 -7.74
CA ALA A 40 -1.88 -9.65 -8.17
C ALA A 40 -0.78 -9.52 -7.09
N ALA A 41 -1.09 -8.93 -5.93
CA ALA A 41 -0.09 -8.61 -4.90
C ALA A 41 0.53 -9.87 -4.31
N GLN A 42 1.86 -9.96 -4.28
CA GLN A 42 2.56 -10.94 -3.44
C GLN A 42 2.99 -10.33 -2.12
N LYS A 43 3.27 -9.03 -2.11
CA LYS A 43 3.57 -8.22 -0.93
C LYS A 43 2.59 -7.05 -0.89
N ILE A 44 2.08 -6.74 0.28
CA ILE A 44 1.22 -5.58 0.54
C ILE A 44 1.90 -4.63 1.52
N TYR A 45 1.46 -3.39 1.48
CA TYR A 45 1.87 -2.30 2.35
C TYR A 45 0.62 -1.83 3.09
N VAL A 46 0.73 -1.73 4.41
CA VAL A 46 -0.33 -1.23 5.29
C VAL A 46 0.15 0.09 5.85
N GLU A 47 -0.35 1.20 5.29
CA GLU A 47 -0.14 2.55 5.81
C GLU A 47 -1.27 2.89 6.78
N MET A 48 -0.91 3.26 7.99
CA MET A 48 -1.83 3.62 9.08
C MET A 48 -1.56 5.06 9.48
N LYS A 49 -2.60 5.89 9.44
CA LYS A 49 -2.57 7.23 10.02
C LYS A 49 -3.41 7.23 11.29
N PHE A 50 -2.83 7.66 12.40
CA PHE A 50 -3.50 7.61 13.70
C PHE A 50 -3.00 8.70 14.65
N THR A 51 -3.80 8.99 15.67
CA THR A 51 -3.38 9.82 16.80
C THR A 51 -3.30 8.96 18.05
N LEU A 52 -2.40 9.32 18.96
CA LEU A 52 -2.18 8.61 20.22
C LEU A 52 -1.99 9.62 21.34
N ARG A 53 -2.73 9.44 22.44
CA ARG A 53 -2.63 10.29 23.62
C ARG A 53 -1.58 9.74 24.59
N ASP A 54 -0.69 10.62 25.05
CA ASP A 54 0.33 10.29 26.06
C ASP A 54 -0.34 9.84 27.37
N CYS A 55 0.07 8.68 27.89
CA CYS A 55 -0.46 8.13 29.14
C CYS A 55 -0.19 9.05 30.35
N ASN A 56 0.93 9.78 30.35
CA ASN A 56 1.28 10.74 31.42
C ASN A 56 0.32 11.93 31.44
N SER A 57 -0.36 12.20 30.32
CA SER A 57 -1.37 13.26 30.23
C SER A 57 -2.76 12.84 30.74
N ILE A 58 -2.91 11.59 31.18
CA ILE A 58 -4.16 11.03 31.67
C ILE A 58 -4.02 10.73 33.17
N PRO A 59 -4.80 11.38 34.04
CA PRO A 59 -4.79 11.08 35.46
C PRO A 59 -5.26 9.64 35.74
N TRP A 60 -4.67 8.99 36.74
CA TRP A 60 -5.13 7.71 37.32
C TRP A 60 -5.02 6.44 36.43
N VAL A 61 -4.16 6.44 35.41
CA VAL A 61 -4.01 5.28 34.49
C VAL A 61 -2.65 4.57 34.54
N LEU A 62 -1.86 4.84 35.59
CA LEU A 62 -0.54 4.23 35.77
C LEU A 62 -0.65 2.70 35.86
N GLY A 63 0.00 2.00 34.93
CA GLY A 63 0.05 0.53 34.86
C GLY A 63 -1.00 -0.11 33.93
N THR A 64 -2.13 0.56 33.68
CA THR A 64 -3.17 0.10 32.75
C THR A 64 -3.02 0.70 31.36
N CYS A 65 -2.61 1.97 31.27
CA CYS A 65 -2.45 2.66 29.99
C CYS A 65 -1.26 2.14 29.19
N LYS A 66 -1.43 2.08 27.87
CA LYS A 66 -0.42 1.72 26.87
C LYS A 66 -0.34 2.79 25.78
N GLU A 67 0.82 2.88 25.15
CA GLU A 67 1.08 3.82 24.06
C GLU A 67 1.35 3.08 22.75
N THR A 68 0.80 1.87 22.64
CA THR A 68 0.94 1.01 21.48
C THR A 68 -0.33 0.23 21.21
N PHE A 69 -0.51 -0.16 19.96
CA PHE A 69 -1.51 -1.14 19.54
C PHE A 69 -0.85 -2.18 18.63
N ASN A 70 -1.50 -3.32 18.43
CA ASN A 70 -0.94 -4.39 17.63
C ASN A 70 -1.67 -4.49 16.28
N LEU A 71 -0.91 -4.66 15.20
CA LEU A 71 -1.41 -4.94 13.86
C LEU A 71 -1.32 -6.44 13.58
N TYR A 72 -2.38 -7.00 13.01
CA TYR A 72 -2.48 -8.41 12.65
C TYR A 72 -3.05 -8.58 11.24
N TYR A 73 -2.82 -9.77 10.66
CA TYR A 73 -3.49 -10.20 9.43
C TYR A 73 -3.89 -11.67 9.48
N MET A 74 -4.85 -12.03 8.64
CA MET A 74 -5.26 -13.42 8.40
C MET A 74 -5.63 -13.61 6.93
N GLU A 75 -4.96 -14.54 6.25
CA GLU A 75 -5.26 -14.89 4.87
C GLU A 75 -6.49 -15.79 4.75
N SER A 76 -7.38 -15.49 3.81
CA SER A 76 -8.59 -16.26 3.53
C SER A 76 -8.91 -16.33 2.02
N ASN A 77 -9.34 -17.51 1.57
CA ASN A 77 -9.90 -17.67 0.22
C ASN A 77 -11.39 -17.27 0.14
N GLU A 78 -12.05 -17.09 1.29
CA GLU A 78 -13.47 -16.77 1.43
C GLU A 78 -13.66 -15.34 1.95
N SER A 79 -14.48 -14.56 1.23
CA SER A 79 -14.81 -13.17 1.55
C SER A 79 -15.95 -13.00 2.56
N HIS A 80 -16.74 -14.05 2.79
CA HIS A 80 -17.92 -14.03 3.66
C HIS A 80 -17.92 -15.24 4.61
N GLY A 81 -18.71 -15.16 5.68
CA GLY A 81 -18.96 -16.29 6.58
C GLY A 81 -17.82 -16.60 7.57
N VAL A 82 -16.68 -15.91 7.48
CA VAL A 82 -15.56 -16.11 8.42
C VAL A 82 -15.87 -15.42 9.75
N LYS A 83 -16.29 -16.23 10.73
CA LYS A 83 -16.42 -15.80 12.13
C LYS A 83 -15.06 -15.33 12.64
N PHE A 84 -15.07 -14.20 13.35
CA PHE A 84 -13.85 -13.64 13.93
C PHE A 84 -13.31 -14.56 15.03
N LYS A 85 -12.04 -14.96 14.91
CA LYS A 85 -11.31 -15.79 15.89
C LYS A 85 -9.88 -15.25 16.04
N PRO A 86 -9.53 -14.59 17.16
CA PRO A 86 -8.21 -13.99 17.36
C PRO A 86 -7.03 -14.95 17.11
N SER A 87 -7.17 -16.24 17.48
CA SER A 87 -6.11 -17.25 17.32
C SER A 87 -5.73 -17.57 15.87
N GLN A 88 -6.54 -17.17 14.90
CA GLN A 88 -6.25 -17.35 13.47
C GLN A 88 -5.44 -16.19 12.87
N TYR A 89 -5.28 -15.10 13.62
CA TYR A 89 -4.56 -13.91 13.17
C TYR A 89 -3.09 -14.00 13.55
N THR A 90 -2.23 -13.71 12.58
CA THR A 90 -0.78 -13.61 12.78
C THR A 90 -0.42 -12.15 13.07
N LYS A 91 0.35 -11.93 14.15
CA LYS A 91 0.83 -10.59 14.50
C LYS A 91 1.82 -10.11 13.45
N ILE A 92 1.59 -8.91 12.93
CA ILE A 92 2.52 -8.22 12.03
C ILE A 92 3.53 -7.47 12.89
N ASP A 93 3.06 -6.54 13.72
CA ASP A 93 3.92 -5.74 14.57
C ASP A 93 3.15 -5.09 15.74
N THR A 94 3.90 -4.54 16.69
CA THR A 94 3.42 -3.57 17.68
C THR A 94 3.68 -2.17 17.15
N ILE A 95 2.63 -1.40 16.93
CA ILE A 95 2.70 -0.05 16.39
C ILE A 95 2.77 0.95 17.55
N ALA A 96 3.76 1.82 17.51
CA ALA A 96 3.95 2.94 18.43
C ALA A 96 3.80 4.24 17.66
N ALA A 97 3.51 5.33 18.37
CA ALA A 97 3.53 6.67 17.82
C ALA A 97 4.96 7.25 17.85
N ASP A 98 5.34 7.99 16.81
CA ASP A 98 6.53 8.85 16.83
C ASP A 98 6.27 10.09 17.70
N GLU A 99 5.06 10.65 17.60
CA GLU A 99 4.59 11.78 18.40
C GLU A 99 3.27 11.46 19.08
N SER A 100 3.21 11.59 20.40
CA SER A 100 1.96 11.56 21.18
C SER A 100 1.50 12.98 21.51
N PHE A 101 0.19 13.15 21.69
CA PHE A 101 -0.37 14.44 22.13
C PHE A 101 -0.73 14.42 23.62
N THR A 102 -0.60 15.58 24.26
CA THR A 102 -0.80 15.78 25.69
C THR A 102 -2.05 16.62 26.00
N GLN A 103 -2.29 16.89 27.28
CA GLN A 103 -3.38 17.77 27.73
C GLN A 103 -3.17 19.23 27.26
N MET A 104 -1.93 19.68 27.07
CA MET A 104 -1.64 21.02 26.56
C MET A 104 -2.01 21.12 25.08
N ASP A 105 -1.64 20.11 24.29
CA ASP A 105 -1.96 20.05 22.85
C ASP A 105 -3.48 20.04 22.62
N LEU A 106 -4.24 19.34 23.47
CA LEU A 106 -5.70 19.38 23.47
C LEU A 106 -6.26 20.80 23.74
N GLY A 107 -5.61 21.57 24.63
CA GLY A 107 -5.96 22.96 24.90
C GLY A 107 -5.76 23.87 23.69
N ASP A 108 -4.69 23.61 22.92
CA ASP A 108 -4.35 24.33 21.70
C ASP A 108 -5.03 23.76 20.44
N ARG A 109 -5.85 22.71 20.60
CA ARG A 109 -6.52 21.96 19.52
C ARG A 109 -5.55 21.36 18.49
N ILE A 110 -4.35 21.01 18.94
CA ILE A 110 -3.31 20.38 18.14
C ILE A 110 -3.41 18.86 18.34
N LEU A 111 -3.66 18.14 17.25
CA LEU A 111 -3.56 16.68 17.24
C LEU A 111 -2.29 16.27 16.52
N LYS A 112 -1.56 15.29 17.09
CA LYS A 112 -0.35 14.73 16.50
C LYS A 112 -0.70 13.52 15.64
N LEU A 113 -0.67 13.71 14.32
CA LEU A 113 -0.97 12.66 13.35
C LEU A 113 0.30 11.87 13.03
N ASN A 114 0.30 10.59 13.37
CA ASN A 114 1.36 9.64 13.09
C ASN A 114 1.07 8.91 11.78
N THR A 115 2.11 8.52 11.05
CA THR A 115 1.99 7.70 9.83
C THR A 115 2.97 6.53 9.90
N GLU A 116 2.45 5.32 10.04
CA GLU A 116 3.26 4.09 10.11
C GLU A 116 2.97 3.18 8.93
N VAL A 117 4.02 2.65 8.30
CA VAL A 117 3.90 1.70 7.17
C VAL A 117 4.49 0.35 7.56
N ARG A 118 3.76 -0.73 7.29
CA ARG A 118 4.26 -2.11 7.46
C ARG A 118 4.10 -2.93 6.20
N GLU A 119 5.15 -3.68 5.87
CA GLU A 119 5.14 -4.65 4.77
C GLU A 119 4.61 -6.00 5.27
N VAL A 120 3.77 -6.65 4.46
CA VAL A 120 3.25 -7.99 4.76
C VAL A 120 3.34 -8.85 3.51
N GLY A 121 3.90 -10.05 3.64
CA GLY A 121 3.98 -11.02 2.57
C GLY A 121 5.06 -12.08 2.81
N PRO A 122 5.11 -13.12 1.95
CA PRO A 122 4.29 -13.32 0.77
C PRO A 122 2.84 -13.69 1.09
N ILE A 123 1.87 -13.02 0.46
CA ILE A 123 0.44 -13.39 0.53
C ILE A 123 0.15 -14.41 -0.57
N SER A 124 -0.47 -15.53 -0.20
CA SER A 124 -0.66 -16.71 -1.05
C SER A 124 -2.13 -17.01 -1.36
N LYS A 125 -3.07 -16.67 -0.47
CA LYS A 125 -4.51 -16.88 -0.66
C LYS A 125 -5.15 -15.79 -1.51
N LYS A 126 -6.44 -15.94 -1.84
CA LYS A 126 -7.18 -14.98 -2.68
C LYS A 126 -7.34 -13.59 -2.05
N GLY A 127 -7.25 -13.50 -0.73
CA GLY A 127 -7.33 -12.24 0.01
C GLY A 127 -7.03 -12.42 1.48
N PHE A 128 -7.27 -11.37 2.25
CA PHE A 128 -6.90 -11.30 3.66
C PHE A 128 -7.79 -10.33 4.43
N TYR A 129 -7.73 -10.43 5.75
CA TYR A 129 -8.29 -9.46 6.69
C TYR A 129 -7.14 -8.82 7.45
N LEU A 130 -7.26 -7.52 7.75
CA LEU A 130 -6.42 -6.86 8.74
C LEU A 130 -7.20 -6.73 10.05
N ALA A 131 -6.48 -6.77 11.16
CA ALA A 131 -7.06 -6.52 12.47
C ALA A 131 -6.13 -5.69 13.35
N PHE A 132 -6.74 -4.83 14.16
CA PHE A 132 -6.10 -3.91 15.08
C PHE A 132 -6.52 -4.30 16.48
N GLN A 133 -5.56 -4.61 17.34
CA GLN A 133 -5.79 -4.98 18.72
C GLN A 133 -5.27 -3.88 19.63
N ASP A 134 -6.18 -3.31 20.40
CA ASP A 134 -5.87 -2.42 21.50
C ASP A 134 -5.82 -3.23 22.82
N ILE A 135 -4.82 -2.93 23.64
CA ILE A 135 -4.56 -3.54 24.94
C ILE A 135 -4.55 -2.52 26.09
N GLY A 136 -5.12 -1.33 25.88
CA GLY A 136 -5.28 -0.30 26.91
C GLY A 136 -4.72 1.07 26.51
N ALA A 137 -4.73 1.40 25.22
CA ALA A 137 -4.28 2.69 24.68
C ALA A 137 -5.46 3.65 24.44
N CYS A 138 -5.12 4.92 24.24
CA CYS A 138 -6.06 5.95 23.81
C CYS A 138 -5.68 6.41 22.40
N ILE A 139 -6.34 5.81 21.41
CA ILE A 139 -5.98 5.90 19.99
C ILE A 139 -7.20 6.25 19.13
N ALA A 140 -6.96 7.04 18.09
CA ALA A 140 -7.90 7.23 17.00
C ALA A 140 -7.21 6.87 15.67
N LEU A 141 -7.76 5.86 14.99
CA LEU A 141 -7.33 5.42 13.68
C LEU A 141 -8.05 6.26 12.63
N VAL A 142 -7.29 7.15 11.98
CA VAL A 142 -7.78 8.16 11.04
C VAL A 142 -7.88 7.60 9.62
N SER A 143 -6.88 6.82 9.19
CA SER A 143 -6.88 6.22 7.86
C SER A 143 -6.08 4.91 7.86
N VAL A 144 -6.59 3.92 7.13
CA VAL A 144 -5.86 2.70 6.79
C VAL A 144 -5.86 2.58 5.28
N ARG A 145 -4.67 2.68 4.68
CA ARG A 145 -4.48 2.51 3.25
C ARG A 145 -3.67 1.25 3.00
N VAL A 146 -4.28 0.33 2.26
CA VAL A 146 -3.64 -0.92 1.85
C VAL A 146 -3.33 -0.84 0.36
N TYR A 147 -2.09 -1.11 -0.01
CA TYR A 147 -1.65 -1.06 -1.41
C TYR A 147 -0.57 -2.09 -1.69
N TYR A 148 -0.31 -2.34 -2.97
CA TYR A 148 0.85 -3.09 -3.44
C TYR A 148 1.54 -2.30 -4.55
N LYS A 149 2.82 -2.56 -4.74
CA LYS A 149 3.63 -1.88 -5.76
C LYS A 149 3.62 -2.71 -7.06
N LYS A 150 3.61 -2.01 -8.20
CA LYS A 150 3.77 -2.62 -9.52
C LYS A 150 4.57 -1.68 -10.42
N CYS A 151 5.38 -2.24 -11.31
CA CYS A 151 5.95 -1.48 -12.41
C CYS A 151 4.88 -1.33 -13.49
N PRO A 152 4.43 -0.09 -13.78
CA PRO A 152 3.29 0.13 -14.65
C PRO A 152 3.64 -0.15 -16.11
N PHE A 153 2.65 -0.50 -16.91
CA PHE A 153 2.76 -0.62 -18.35
C PHE A 153 3.46 0.60 -18.96
N THR A 154 4.46 0.38 -19.80
CA THR A 154 5.25 1.47 -20.39
C THR A 154 5.75 1.16 -21.80
N PHE A 155 6.09 2.23 -22.51
CA PHE A 155 6.72 2.19 -23.83
C PHE A 155 8.13 2.79 -23.73
N ARG A 156 9.12 2.03 -24.19
CA ARG A 156 10.53 2.45 -24.26
C ARG A 156 11.19 1.82 -25.48
N ASN A 157 11.98 2.60 -26.22
CA ASN A 157 12.79 2.10 -27.34
C ASN A 157 12.00 1.27 -28.38
N LEU A 158 10.80 1.71 -28.75
CA LEU A 158 9.86 1.01 -29.64
C LEU A 158 9.46 -0.40 -29.17
N ALA A 159 9.55 -0.65 -27.86
CA ALA A 159 9.06 -1.85 -27.21
C ALA A 159 8.04 -1.52 -26.12
N VAL A 160 7.10 -2.44 -25.96
CA VAL A 160 6.05 -2.45 -24.95
C VAL A 160 6.45 -3.34 -23.79
N PHE A 161 6.26 -2.86 -22.57
CA PHE A 161 6.52 -3.60 -21.35
C PHE A 161 5.23 -3.68 -20.52
N PRO A 162 4.76 -4.89 -20.16
CA PRO A 162 3.50 -5.06 -19.43
C PRO A 162 3.60 -4.64 -17.96
N ASP A 163 2.44 -4.44 -17.33
CA ASP A 163 2.35 -4.34 -15.86
C ASP A 163 3.07 -5.54 -15.23
N THR A 164 4.03 -5.27 -14.35
CA THR A 164 4.84 -6.31 -13.71
C THR A 164 4.85 -6.14 -12.20
N ILE A 165 4.61 -7.24 -11.47
CA ILE A 165 4.68 -7.26 -10.00
C ILE A 165 6.13 -7.53 -9.58
N PRO A 166 6.73 -6.70 -8.71
CA PRO A 166 8.05 -6.97 -8.16
C PRO A 166 8.08 -8.29 -7.39
N ARG A 167 9.26 -8.87 -7.27
CA ARG A 167 9.45 -10.01 -6.37
C ARG A 167 9.35 -9.56 -4.90
N VAL A 168 9.14 -10.54 -4.02
CA VAL A 168 8.91 -10.32 -2.59
C VAL A 168 10.20 -9.90 -1.86
N ASP A 169 11.36 -10.33 -2.34
CA ASP A 169 12.68 -9.96 -1.83
C ASP A 169 13.06 -8.54 -2.29
N SER A 170 13.33 -7.65 -1.33
CA SER A 170 13.57 -6.21 -1.56
C SER A 170 14.83 -5.89 -2.36
N SER A 171 15.76 -6.83 -2.49
CA SER A 171 17.02 -6.67 -3.23
C SER A 171 16.98 -7.20 -4.66
N SER A 172 15.92 -7.89 -5.08
CA SER A 172 15.90 -8.53 -6.39
C SER A 172 15.19 -7.69 -7.45
N LEU A 173 15.67 -7.85 -8.69
CA LEU A 173 15.10 -7.22 -9.87
C LEU A 173 14.40 -8.27 -10.72
N VAL A 174 13.22 -7.92 -11.24
CA VAL A 174 12.53 -8.74 -12.23
C VAL A 174 12.94 -8.30 -13.62
N GLU A 175 13.69 -9.13 -14.33
CA GLU A 175 13.97 -8.91 -15.75
C GLU A 175 12.68 -9.11 -16.57
N VAL A 176 12.33 -8.11 -17.37
CA VAL A 176 11.16 -8.11 -18.24
C VAL A 176 11.60 -7.87 -19.66
N ARG A 177 11.35 -8.85 -20.53
CA ARG A 177 11.57 -8.72 -21.97
C ARG A 177 10.40 -7.94 -22.60
N GLY A 178 10.73 -6.88 -23.32
CA GLY A 178 9.76 -6.09 -24.05
C GLY A 178 9.32 -6.76 -25.35
N SER A 179 8.16 -6.37 -25.86
CA SER A 179 7.67 -6.77 -27.18
C SER A 179 7.69 -5.59 -28.14
N CYS A 180 8.27 -5.73 -29.32
CA CYS A 180 8.28 -4.64 -30.30
C CYS A 180 6.88 -4.16 -30.64
N VAL A 181 6.72 -2.84 -30.80
CA VAL A 181 5.47 -2.24 -31.27
C VAL A 181 5.14 -2.71 -32.68
N LYS A 182 3.89 -2.52 -33.11
CA LYS A 182 3.45 -2.87 -34.45
C LYS A 182 4.36 -2.22 -35.51
N ASN A 183 4.71 -2.98 -36.55
CA ASN A 183 5.60 -2.55 -37.64
C ASN A 183 7.02 -2.17 -37.17
N ALA A 184 7.47 -2.73 -36.05
CA ALA A 184 8.86 -2.69 -35.61
C ALA A 184 9.42 -4.11 -35.48
N VAL A 185 10.73 -4.22 -35.63
CA VAL A 185 11.49 -5.45 -35.47
C VAL A 185 12.57 -5.27 -34.41
N GLU A 186 12.91 -6.37 -33.74
CA GLU A 186 13.96 -6.40 -32.73
C GLU A 186 15.33 -6.18 -33.40
N ARG A 187 16.06 -5.16 -32.94
CA ARG A 187 17.47 -4.96 -33.31
C ARG A 187 18.37 -5.58 -32.24
N ASP A 188 18.10 -5.20 -30.99
CA ASP A 188 18.71 -5.74 -29.78
C ASP A 188 17.60 -6.09 -28.80
N THR A 189 17.69 -7.21 -28.09
CA THR A 189 16.62 -7.65 -27.18
C THR A 189 16.22 -6.57 -26.19
N PRO A 190 14.99 -6.01 -26.28
CA PRO A 190 14.54 -4.95 -25.38
C PRO A 190 14.26 -5.53 -23.99
N LYS A 191 14.86 -4.95 -22.95
CA LYS A 191 14.70 -5.39 -21.56
C LYS A 191 14.55 -4.18 -20.62
N LEU A 192 13.74 -4.38 -19.59
CA LEU A 192 13.67 -3.53 -18.41
C LEU A 192 13.81 -4.39 -17.15
N TYR A 193 14.15 -3.74 -16.05
CA TYR A 193 14.21 -4.37 -14.73
C TYR A 193 13.21 -3.70 -13.80
N CYS A 194 12.24 -4.46 -13.29
CA CYS A 194 11.27 -3.97 -12.33
C CYS A 194 11.83 -4.12 -10.91
N GLY A 195 12.00 -2.99 -10.20
CA GLY A 195 12.49 -2.95 -8.83
C GLY A 195 11.39 -3.16 -7.79
N ALA A 196 11.78 -3.49 -6.55
CA ALA A 196 10.87 -3.69 -5.42
C ALA A 196 9.98 -2.45 -5.11
N ASP A 197 10.45 -1.26 -5.46
CA ASP A 197 9.70 -0.01 -5.31
C ASP A 197 8.63 0.23 -6.37
N GLY A 198 8.52 -0.64 -7.37
CA GLY A 198 7.59 -0.46 -8.50
C GLY A 198 8.14 0.45 -9.59
N ASP A 199 9.44 0.77 -9.55
CA ASP A 199 10.11 1.57 -10.56
C ASP A 199 10.78 0.71 -11.63
N TRP A 200 10.69 1.18 -12.88
CA TRP A 200 11.48 0.62 -13.98
C TRP A 200 12.90 1.17 -13.95
N LEU A 201 13.86 0.25 -13.96
CA LEU A 201 15.29 0.55 -14.05
C LEU A 201 15.82 0.34 -15.47
N VAL A 202 17.14 0.51 -15.63
CA VAL A 202 17.93 0.61 -16.86
C VAL A 202 17.31 -0.09 -18.09
N PRO A 203 16.95 0.66 -19.16
CA PRO A 203 16.54 0.08 -20.43
C PRO A 203 17.74 -0.47 -21.20
N LEU A 204 17.64 -1.71 -21.64
CA LEU A 204 18.59 -2.36 -22.55
C LEU A 204 17.90 -2.74 -23.85
N GLY A 205 18.65 -2.70 -24.94
CA GLY A 205 18.16 -3.06 -26.27
C GLY A 205 17.07 -2.15 -26.82
N ARG A 206 16.64 -2.43 -28.05
CA ARG A 206 15.62 -1.64 -28.76
C ARG A 206 15.01 -2.38 -29.94
N CYS A 207 13.82 -1.95 -30.30
CA CYS A 207 13.26 -2.22 -31.61
C CYS A 207 13.56 -1.06 -32.58
N VAL A 208 13.40 -1.33 -33.87
CA VAL A 208 13.49 -0.34 -34.95
C VAL A 208 12.33 -0.55 -35.90
N CYS A 209 11.82 0.52 -36.52
CA CYS A 209 10.74 0.39 -37.49
C CYS A 209 11.15 -0.51 -38.65
N SER A 210 10.22 -1.35 -39.08
CA SER A 210 10.37 -2.21 -40.24
C SER A 210 10.57 -1.37 -41.51
N VAL A 211 11.12 -1.99 -42.56
CA VAL A 211 11.29 -1.34 -43.87
C VAL A 211 9.94 -0.78 -44.36
N GLY A 212 9.94 0.47 -44.80
CA GLY A 212 8.72 1.18 -45.24
C GLY A 212 7.99 1.95 -44.14
N TYR A 213 8.45 1.86 -42.88
CA TYR A 213 7.91 2.60 -41.74
C TYR A 213 8.92 3.60 -41.17
N GLU A 214 8.44 4.66 -40.57
CA GLU A 214 9.22 5.67 -39.86
C GLU A 214 8.74 5.83 -38.41
N GLU A 215 9.69 6.11 -37.52
CA GLU A 215 9.42 6.31 -36.10
C GLU A 215 8.84 7.71 -35.89
N ALA A 216 7.63 7.79 -35.33
CA ALA A 216 7.06 9.03 -34.80
C ALA A 216 6.24 8.70 -33.54
N ASP A 217 6.32 9.55 -32.51
CA ASP A 217 5.56 9.43 -31.26
C ASP A 217 5.62 8.03 -30.61
N GLY A 218 6.77 7.36 -30.66
CA GLY A 218 6.97 6.02 -30.10
C GLY A 218 6.24 4.89 -30.84
N SER A 219 5.80 5.15 -32.08
CA SER A 219 5.13 4.20 -32.97
C SER A 219 5.78 4.21 -34.35
N CYS A 220 5.50 3.18 -35.16
CA CYS A 220 6.00 3.06 -36.53
C CYS A 220 4.87 3.28 -37.53
N TYR A 221 4.93 4.40 -38.26
CA TYR A 221 3.94 4.79 -39.28
C TYR A 221 4.46 4.49 -40.68
N GLY A 222 3.59 3.98 -41.55
CA GLY A 222 3.96 3.72 -42.94
C GLY A 222 4.24 5.05 -43.64
N LYS A 223 5.31 5.10 -44.45
CA LYS A 223 5.58 6.27 -45.30
C LYS A 223 4.35 6.54 -46.16
N LYS A 224 3.81 7.76 -46.12
CA LYS A 224 2.85 8.21 -47.14
C LYS A 224 3.58 8.10 -48.48
N SER A 225 3.12 7.22 -49.38
CA SER A 225 3.53 7.27 -50.77
C SER A 225 3.15 8.64 -51.31
N MET A 226 4.11 9.57 -51.34
CA MET A 226 4.01 10.74 -52.21
C MET A 226 4.10 10.20 -53.63
N PHE A 227 2.93 9.84 -54.19
CA PHE A 227 2.78 9.79 -55.64
C PHE A 227 2.94 11.22 -56.13
N VAL A 228 4.15 11.56 -56.58
CA VAL A 228 4.36 12.72 -57.44
C VAL A 228 3.68 12.35 -58.75
N MET A 229 2.47 12.88 -59.00
CA MET A 229 1.92 12.91 -60.35
C MET A 229 2.79 13.86 -61.16
N THR A 230 3.74 13.29 -61.92
CA THR A 230 4.36 13.94 -63.09
C THR A 230 3.35 14.17 -64.18
#